data_AF-A0A3N3ZTE9-F1
#
_entry.id   AF-A0A3N3ZTE9-F1
#
_cell.length_a   1.000
_cell.length_b   1.000
_cell.length_c   1.000
_cell.angle_alpha   90.00
_cell.angle_beta   90.00
_cell.angle_gamma   90.00
#
_symmetry.space_group_name_H-M   'P 1'
#
loop_
_entity.id
_entity.type
_entity.pdbx_description
1 polymer ?
#
loop_
_entity_poly.entity_id
_entity_poly.type
_entity_poly.pdbx_seq_one_letter_code
_entity_poly.pdbx_strand_id
1 'polypeptide(L)' 'MGRGRQKAKATRQAREMKYFSPQTDYSALQRELRQSGSTRPAVAPYEDDFTEGDDYSEDSGYDTDDDYR' A
#
# COMPACT_ATOMS: atom_id res chain seq x y z
N MET A 1 26.19 23.46 20.86
CA MET A 1 26.76 22.35 20.07
C MET A 1 25.94 21.03 20.06
N GLY A 2 24.66 21.00 20.46
CA GLY A 2 23.88 19.74 20.55
C GLY A 2 22.90 19.42 19.41
N ARG A 3 22.59 20.38 18.53
CA ARG A 3 21.50 20.26 17.54
C ARG A 3 21.76 19.22 16.45
N GLY A 4 23.02 19.03 16.01
CA GLY A 4 23.36 18.07 14.95
C GLY A 4 23.08 16.61 15.36
N ARG A 5 23.35 16.26 16.62
CA ARG A 5 23.08 14.91 17.16
C ARG A 5 21.58 14.65 17.28
N GLN A 6 20.81 15.66 17.71
CA GLN A 6 19.34 15.56 17.76
C GLN A 6 18.74 15.40 16.37
N LYS A 7 19.19 16.20 15.39
CA LYS A 7 18.75 16.07 13.99
C LYS A 7 19.06 14.69 13.43
N ALA A 8 20.27 14.18 13.65
CA ALA A 8 20.66 12.84 13.19
C ALA A 8 19.77 11.73 13.79
N LYS A 9 19.51 11.80 15.11
CA LYS A 9 18.60 10.86 15.79
C LYS A 9 17.17 10.92 15.24
N ALA A 10 16.63 12.12 15.05
CA ALA A 10 15.28 12.33 14.51
C ALA A 10 15.15 11.79 13.09
N THR A 11 16.13 12.06 12.21
CA THR A 11 16.13 11.53 10.83
C THR A 11 16.20 10.00 10.82
N ARG A 12 17.00 9.39 11.71
CA ARG A 12 17.08 7.93 11.80
C ARG A 12 15.74 7.33 12.24
N GLN A 13 15.15 7.88 13.30
CA GLN A 13 13.84 7.45 13.79
C GLN A 13 12.74 7.62 12.73
N ALA A 14 12.72 8.75 12.02
CA ALA A 14 11.73 8.99 10.97
C ALA A 14 11.86 7.99 9.82
N ARG A 15 13.09 7.59 9.46
CA ARG A 15 13.31 6.54 8.45
C ARG A 15 12.88 5.17 8.96
N GLU A 16 13.21 4.86 10.22
CA GLU A 16 12.71 3.64 10.88
C GLU A 16 11.19 3.61 10.80
N MET A 17 10.47 4.68 11.19
CA MET A 17 9.00 4.74 11.09
C MET A 17 8.47 4.67 9.64
N LYS A 18 9.09 5.38 8.70
CA LYS A 18 8.62 5.45 7.30
C LYS A 18 8.78 4.10 6.57
N TYR A 19 9.85 3.38 6.87
CA TYR A 19 10.19 2.13 6.22
C TYR A 19 10.01 0.92 7.16
N PHE A 20 9.31 1.10 8.28
CA PHE A 20 8.95 0.03 9.19
C PHE A 20 7.87 -0.83 8.51
N SER A 21 8.26 -2.03 8.11
CA SER A 21 7.32 -3.09 7.78
C SER A 21 7.19 -3.98 9.03
N PRO A 22 6.06 -3.96 9.75
CA PRO A 22 5.86 -4.87 10.87
C PRO A 22 5.92 -6.31 10.36
N GLN A 23 6.58 -7.18 11.13
CA GLN A 23 6.56 -8.60 10.82
C GLN A 23 5.18 -9.18 11.16
N THR A 24 4.52 -9.75 10.15
CA THR A 24 3.22 -10.40 10.31
C THR A 24 3.39 -11.78 10.93
N ASP A 25 2.70 -12.04 12.03
CA ASP A 25 2.57 -13.39 12.58
C ASP A 25 1.52 -14.19 11.79
N TYR A 26 1.99 -14.97 10.83
CA TYR A 26 1.14 -15.81 9.99
C TYR A 26 0.38 -16.90 10.78
N SER A 27 0.92 -17.34 11.92
CA SER A 27 0.30 -18.39 12.74
C SER A 27 -0.95 -17.86 13.46
N ALA A 28 -0.87 -16.63 13.99
CA ALA A 28 -2.00 -15.93 14.58
C ALA A 28 -3.09 -15.63 13.55
N LEU A 29 -2.69 -15.13 12.36
CA LEU A 29 -3.60 -14.84 11.25
C LEU A 29 -4.37 -16.09 10.79
N GLN A 30 -3.68 -17.22 10.62
CA GLN A 30 -4.32 -18.47 10.23
C GLN A 30 -5.35 -18.94 11.25
N ARG A 31 -5.09 -18.78 12.55
CA ARG A 31 -6.03 -19.12 13.61
C ARG A 31 -7.30 -18.26 13.53
N GLU A 32 -7.15 -16.96 13.32
CA GLU A 32 -8.28 -16.04 13.17
C GLU A 32 -9.13 -16.34 11.93
N LEU A 33 -8.50 -16.63 10.79
CA LEU A 33 -9.21 -17.01 9.56
C LEU A 33 -9.99 -18.32 9.71
N ARG A 34 -9.39 -19.32 10.36
CA ARG A 34 -10.08 -20.60 10.64
C ARG A 34 -11.24 -20.43 11.61
N GLN A 35 -11.11 -19.53 12.57
CA GLN A 35 -12.14 -19.28 13.58
C GLN A 35 -13.28 -18.41 13.04
N SER A 36 -12.99 -17.47 12.14
CA SER A 36 -14.00 -16.66 11.43
C SER A 36 -14.71 -17.41 10.30
N GLY A 37 -14.12 -18.48 9.77
CA GLY A 37 -14.73 -19.34 8.74
C GLY A 37 -15.96 -20.14 9.21
N SER A 38 -16.17 -20.31 10.53
CA SER A 38 -17.35 -21.02 11.05
C SER A 38 -18.58 -20.13 11.25
N THR A 39 -18.43 -18.79 11.17
CA THR A 39 -19.50 -17.82 11.52
C THR A 39 -19.77 -16.80 10.42
N ARG A 40 -19.16 -16.95 9.23
CA ARG A 40 -19.52 -16.14 8.07
C ARG A 40 -20.86 -16.64 7.52
N PRO A 41 -21.94 -15.82 7.48
CA PRO A 41 -23.02 -16.10 6.55
C PRO A 41 -22.39 -16.11 5.16
N ALA A 42 -22.76 -17.09 4.33
CA ALA A 42 -22.26 -17.21 2.97
C ALA A 42 -22.45 -15.86 2.25
N VAL A 43 -21.35 -15.11 2.08
CA VAL A 43 -21.36 -13.93 1.23
C VAL A 43 -21.60 -14.48 -0.17
N ALA A 44 -22.71 -14.07 -0.77
CA ALA A 44 -23.06 -14.41 -2.15
C ALA A 44 -21.84 -14.14 -3.06
N PRO A 45 -21.63 -14.96 -4.11
CA PRO A 45 -20.58 -14.65 -5.08
C PRO A 45 -20.84 -13.24 -5.58
N TYR A 46 -19.86 -12.36 -5.39
CA TYR A 46 -19.87 -11.05 -6.02
C TYR A 46 -19.72 -11.35 -7.51
N GLU A 47 -20.80 -11.21 -8.27
CA GLU A 47 -20.70 -11.27 -9.73
C GLU A 47 -19.81 -10.11 -10.14
N ASP A 48 -18.69 -10.50 -10.73
CA ASP A 48 -17.66 -9.64 -11.26
C ASP A 48 -18.17 -9.08 -12.59
N ASP A 49 -19.07 -8.10 -12.52
CA ASP A 49 -19.52 -7.33 -13.67
C ASP A 49 -18.40 -6.35 -14.06
N PHE A 50 -17.30 -6.89 -14.59
CA PHE A 50 -16.36 -6.12 -15.42
C PHE A 50 -17.03 -5.84 -16.77
N THR A 51 -18.08 -5.04 -16.75
CA THR A 51 -18.60 -4.38 -17.93
C THR A 51 -17.68 -3.20 -18.26
N GLU A 52 -16.85 -3.43 -19.29
CA GLU A 52 -16.47 -2.43 -20.29
C GLU A 52 -16.01 -1.07 -19.74
N GLY A 53 -14.75 -1.01 -19.29
CA GLY A 53 -14.05 0.21 -18.91
C GLY A 53 -12.70 0.34 -19.60
N ASP A 54 -12.63 0.02 -20.90
CA ASP A 54 -11.47 0.31 -21.74
C ASP A 54 -11.50 1.78 -22.24
N ASP A 55 -11.59 2.72 -21.29
CA ASP A 55 -11.56 4.17 -21.55
C ASP A 55 -10.41 4.86 -20.80
N TYR A 56 -9.28 4.16 -20.68
CA TYR A 56 -8.03 4.73 -20.17
C TYR A 56 -6.90 4.69 -21.20
N SER A 57 -7.26 4.68 -22.50
CA SER A 57 -6.30 4.73 -23.61
C SER A 57 -6.32 6.06 -24.37
N GLU A 58 -6.60 7.18 -23.71
CA GLU A 58 -6.57 8.52 -24.34
C GLU A 58 -6.04 9.61 -23.40
N ASP A 59 -4.99 9.34 -22.62
CA ASP A 59 -4.19 10.40 -21.97
C ASP A 59 -2.73 9.97 -21.79
N SER A 60 -2.04 9.73 -22.91
CA SER A 60 -0.58 9.76 -22.93
C SER A 60 -0.08 10.76 -23.96
N GLY A 61 -0.70 11.94 -23.95
CA GLY A 61 -0.17 13.15 -24.59
C GLY A 61 0.91 13.78 -23.72
N TYR A 62 2.03 13.07 -23.50
CA TYR A 62 3.23 13.73 -23.01
C TYR A 62 3.87 14.44 -24.19
N ASP A 63 3.43 15.68 -24.42
CA ASP A 63 4.19 16.65 -25.20
C ASP A 63 5.54 16.81 -24.47
N THR A 64 6.57 16.19 -25.02
CA THR A 64 7.94 16.42 -24.57
C THR A 64 8.30 17.78 -25.14
N ASP A 65 7.91 18.83 -24.42
CA ASP A 65 8.38 20.19 -24.67
C ASP A 65 9.90 20.17 -24.73
N ASP A 66 10.40 20.35 -25.95
CA ASP A 66 11.79 20.43 -26.38
C ASP A 66 12.40 21.76 -25.90
N ASP A 67 12.41 21.97 -24.57
CA ASP A 67 12.90 23.19 -23.91
C ASP A 67 14.34 23.02 -23.39
N TYR A 68 15.21 22.38 -24.19
CA TYR A 68 16.65 22.41 -23.99
C TYR A 68 17.37 22.94 -25.23
N ARG A 69 17.38 24.27 -25.39
CA ARG A 69 18.33 24.97 -26.26
C ARG A 69 18.91 26.21 -25.61
#